data_AF-A0A556N7K4-F1
#
_entry.id   AF-A0A556N7K4-F1
#
_cell.length_a   1.000
_cell.length_b   1.000
_cell.length_c   1.000
_cell.angle_alpha   90.00
_cell.angle_beta   90.00
_cell.angle_gamma   90.00
#
_symmetry.space_group_name_H-M   'P 1'
#
loop_
_entity.id
_entity.type
_entity.pdbx_description
1 polymer ?
#
loop_
_entity_poly.entity_id
_entity_poly.type
_entity_poly.pdbx_seq_one_letter_code
_entity_poly.pdbx_strand_id
1 'polypeptide(L)'
;MANKRVIKKQLNGMIIDVLDECFSIQLYNESKTEATEKLIDEALSFGDDVLSKIHEAKTKKDFPAIRQMMEDKGVYFIEELNGLQ
;
A
#
# COMPACT_ATOMS: atom_id res chain seq x y z
N MET A 1 17.95 -2.01 -15.55
CA MET A 1 17.48 -1.26 -14.37
C MET A 1 16.03 -0.73 -14.51
N ALA A 2 15.19 -1.36 -15.34
CA ALA A 2 13.79 -0.96 -15.52
C ALA A 2 12.85 -1.48 -14.40
N ASN A 3 13.16 -2.60 -13.73
CA ASN A 3 12.21 -3.26 -12.83
C ASN A 3 12.06 -2.54 -11.47
N LYS A 4 13.15 -2.07 -10.83
CA LYS A 4 13.06 -1.40 -9.52
C LYS A 4 12.25 -0.10 -9.58
N ARG A 5 12.49 0.74 -10.59
CA ARG A 5 11.77 2.01 -10.76
C ARG A 5 10.27 1.78 -11.00
N VAL A 6 9.92 0.74 -11.76
CA VAL A 6 8.53 0.37 -12.01
C VAL A 6 7.86 -0.11 -10.73
N ILE A 7 8.48 -1.03 -9.98
CA ILE A 7 7.90 -1.55 -8.73
C ILE A 7 7.71 -0.43 -7.71
N LYS A 8 8.68 0.49 -7.57
CA LYS A 8 8.52 1.67 -6.70
C LYS A 8 7.35 2.55 -7.11
N LYS A 9 7.15 2.79 -8.41
CA LYS A 9 5.99 3.52 -8.91
C LYS A 9 4.68 2.79 -8.59
N GLN A 10 4.65 1.47 -8.75
CA GLN A 10 3.48 0.66 -8.45
C GLN A 10 3.15 0.70 -6.95
N LEU A 11 4.18 0.60 -6.09
CA LEU A 11 4.02 0.72 -4.64
C LEU A 11 3.46 2.09 -4.26
N ASN A 12 4.08 3.17 -4.75
CA ASN A 12 3.61 4.51 -4.45
C ASN A 12 2.18 4.75 -4.95
N GLY A 13 1.83 4.25 -6.14
CA GLY A 13 0.46 4.31 -6.65
C GLY A 13 -0.52 3.60 -5.74
N MET A 14 -0.22 2.36 -5.36
CA MET A 14 -1.07 1.58 -4.46
C MET A 14 -1.29 2.27 -3.10
N ILE A 15 -0.23 2.81 -2.49
CA ILE A 15 -0.36 3.53 -1.21
C ILE A 15 -1.21 4.79 -1.39
N ILE A 16 -0.96 5.59 -2.42
CA ILE A 16 -1.74 6.81 -2.68
C ILE A 16 -3.22 6.48 -2.88
N ASP A 17 -3.54 5.43 -3.65
CA ASP A 17 -4.93 5.03 -3.89
C ASP A 17 -5.64 4.65 -2.58
N VAL A 18 -4.95 3.93 -1.68
CA VAL A 18 -5.49 3.58 -0.34
C VAL A 18 -5.68 4.83 0.53
N LEU A 19 -4.71 5.76 0.52
CA LEU A 19 -4.80 7.01 1.28
C LEU A 19 -5.96 7.89 0.79
N ASP A 20 -6.12 8.04 -0.52
CA ASP A 20 -7.17 8.84 -1.14
C ASP A 20 -8.56 8.29 -0.78
N GLU A 21 -8.74 6.96 -0.77
CA GLU A 21 -10.00 6.34 -0.35
C GLU A 21 -10.24 6.54 1.15
N CYS A 22 -9.21 6.40 2.00
CA CYS A 22 -9.32 6.67 3.44
C CYS A 22 -9.76 8.12 3.69
N PHE A 23 -9.14 9.10 3.05
CA PHE A 23 -9.51 10.51 3.17
C PHE A 23 -10.91 10.79 2.62
N SER A 24 -11.32 10.10 1.56
CA SER A 24 -12.69 10.20 1.04
C SER A 24 -13.71 9.70 2.07
N ILE A 25 -13.46 8.56 2.72
CA ILE A 25 -14.31 8.04 3.79
C ILE A 25 -14.38 9.03 4.96
N GLN A 26 -13.26 9.60 5.38
CA GLN A 26 -13.23 10.62 6.44
C GLN A 26 -14.08 11.85 6.10
N LEU A 27 -14.02 12.29 4.84
CA LEU A 27 -14.77 13.46 4.37
C LEU A 27 -16.29 13.24 4.43
N TYR A 28 -16.76 12.02 4.15
CA TYR A 28 -18.19 11.69 4.17
C TYR A 28 -18.66 11.11 5.51
N ASN A 29 -17.75 10.60 6.34
CA ASN A 29 -18.06 9.93 7.60
C ASN A 29 -16.96 10.14 8.65
N GLU A 30 -17.05 11.25 9.38
CA GLU A 30 -16.12 11.62 10.45
C GLU A 30 -16.02 10.56 11.57
N SER A 31 -17.06 9.73 11.77
CA SER A 31 -17.02 8.66 12.78
C SER A 31 -16.02 7.53 12.45
N LYS A 32 -15.60 7.43 11.18
CA LYS A 32 -14.63 6.44 10.70
C LYS A 32 -13.19 6.94 10.73
N THR A 33 -12.96 8.18 11.16
CA THR A 33 -11.64 8.83 11.19
C THR A 33 -10.59 7.96 11.86
N GLU A 34 -10.85 7.47 13.08
CA GLU A 34 -9.87 6.63 13.80
C GLU A 34 -9.55 5.32 13.07
N ALA A 35 -10.54 4.70 12.40
CA ALA A 35 -10.33 3.47 11.66
C ALA A 35 -9.51 3.71 10.38
N THR A 36 -9.84 4.77 9.65
CA THR A 36 -9.10 5.19 8.45
C THR A 36 -7.68 5.68 8.78
N GLU A 37 -7.46 6.38 9.90
CA GLU A 37 -6.12 6.78 10.35
C GLU A 37 -5.23 5.56 10.62
N LYS A 38 -5.77 4.52 11.28
CA LYS A 38 -5.04 3.25 11.47
C LYS A 38 -4.69 2.60 10.13
N LEU A 39 -5.61 2.64 9.16
CA LEU A 39 -5.36 2.08 7.82
C LEU A 39 -4.26 2.87 7.07
N ILE A 40 -4.28 4.19 7.20
CA ILE A 40 -3.27 5.10 6.64
C ILE A 40 -1.89 4.78 7.22
N ASP A 41 -1.79 4.68 8.55
CA ASP A 41 -0.53 4.34 9.23
C ASP A 41 -0.01 2.96 8.80
N GLU A 42 -0.90 1.98 8.68
CA GLU A 42 -0.55 0.63 8.22
C GLU A 42 -0.05 0.64 6.76
N ALA A 43 -0.72 1.39 5.88
CA ALA A 43 -0.34 1.55 4.48
C ALA A 43 1.05 2.22 4.35
N LEU A 44 1.31 3.26 5.14
CA LEU A 44 2.62 3.93 5.17
C LEU A 44 3.73 3.01 5.67
N SER A 45 3.48 2.30 6.78
CA SER A 45 4.44 1.33 7.32
C SER A 45 4.75 0.22 6.31
N PHE A 46 3.73 -0.29 5.62
CA PHE A 46 3.91 -1.28 4.56
C PHE A 46 4.72 -0.72 3.38
N GLY A 47 4.46 0.53 2.99
CA GLY A 47 5.21 1.25 1.98
C GLY A 47 6.71 1.28 2.29
N ASP A 48 7.07 1.66 3.50
CA ASP A 48 8.47 1.71 3.95
C ASP A 48 9.13 0.33 3.99
N ASP A 49 8.41 -0.69 4.48
CA ASP A 49 8.90 -2.08 4.53
C ASP A 49 9.19 -2.63 3.12
N VAL A 50 8.26 -2.45 2.18
CA VAL A 50 8.44 -2.89 0.79
C VAL A 50 9.55 -2.09 0.12
N LEU A 51 9.65 -0.78 0.38
CA LEU A 51 10.71 0.05 -0.16
C LEU A 51 12.09 -0.46 0.31
N SER A 52 12.23 -0.81 1.59
CA SER A 52 13.44 -1.41 2.15
C SER A 52 13.80 -2.72 1.43
N LYS A 53 12.83 -3.63 1.26
CA LYS A 53 13.03 -4.89 0.50
C LYS A 53 13.45 -4.64 -0.96
N ILE A 54 12.90 -3.63 -1.63
CA ILE A 54 13.31 -3.25 -2.99
C ILE A 54 14.76 -2.74 -3.02
N HIS A 55 15.18 -2.01 -1.98
CA HIS A 55 16.56 -1.55 -1.84
C HIS A 55 17.51 -2.73 -1.63
N GLU A 56 17.16 -3.67 -0.75
CA GLU A 56 17.92 -4.88 -0.46
C GLU A 56 17.99 -5.87 -1.64
N ALA A 57 16.96 -5.92 -2.49
CA ALA A 57 16.89 -6.81 -3.64
C ALA A 57 18.09 -6.60 -4.58
N LYS A 58 18.99 -7.58 -4.67
CA LYS A 58 20.21 -7.50 -5.49
C LYS A 58 19.99 -8.06 -6.88
N THR A 59 19.06 -9.00 -7.04
CA THR A 59 18.87 -9.74 -8.29
C THR A 59 17.44 -9.64 -8.81
N LYS A 60 17.26 -9.92 -10.10
CA LYS A 60 15.91 -9.89 -10.72
C LYS A 60 14.96 -10.95 -10.16
N LYS A 61 15.49 -11.99 -9.49
CA LYS A 61 14.72 -13.09 -8.90
C LYS A 61 13.99 -12.69 -7.62
N ASP A 62 14.38 -11.57 -7.00
CA ASP A 62 13.78 -11.09 -5.75
C ASP A 62 12.49 -10.28 -6.01
N PHE A 63 12.33 -9.77 -7.23
CA PHE A 63 11.19 -8.90 -7.61
C PHE A 63 9.83 -9.59 -7.68
N PRO A 64 9.69 -10.85 -8.15
CA PRO A 64 8.40 -11.55 -8.10
C PRO A 64 7.85 -11.69 -6.69
N ALA A 65 8.70 -12.02 -5.69
CA ALA A 65 8.27 -12.14 -4.30
C ALA A 65 7.77 -10.80 -3.73
N ILE A 66 8.44 -9.70 -4.09
CA ILE A 66 8.00 -8.34 -3.71
C ILE A 66 6.64 -8.01 -4.35
N ARG A 67 6.44 -8.37 -5.62
CA ARG A 67 5.15 -8.15 -6.31
C ARG A 67 4.02 -8.94 -5.66
N GLN A 68 4.25 -10.21 -5.33
CA GLN A 68 3.25 -11.03 -4.65
C GLN A 68 2.87 -10.41 -3.30
N MET A 69 3.84 -9.96 -2.52
CA MET A 69 3.60 -9.28 -1.24
C MET A 69 2.77 -8.00 -1.41
N MET A 70 3.03 -7.22 -2.47
CA MET A 70 2.24 -6.03 -2.79
C MET A 70 0.81 -6.39 -3.21
N GLU A 71 0.61 -7.44 -4.02
CA GLU A 71 -0.70 -7.91 -4.44
C GLU A 71 -1.53 -8.42 -3.25
N ASP A 72 -0.94 -9.26 -2.40
CA ASP A 72 -1.60 -9.82 -1.22
C ASP A 72 -2.03 -8.70 -0.27
N LYS A 73 -1.16 -7.71 -0.04
CA LYS A 73 -1.49 -6.58 0.83
C LYS A 73 -2.46 -5.59 0.18
N GLY A 74 -2.41 -5.44 -1.14
CA GLY A 74 -3.39 -4.67 -1.90
C GLY A 74 -4.80 -5.24 -1.76
N VAL A 75 -4.96 -6.57 -1.84
CA VAL A 75 -6.25 -7.23 -1.59
C VAL A 75 -6.74 -6.96 -0.16
N TYR A 76 -5.85 -7.11 0.83
CA TYR A 76 -6.19 -6.78 2.22
C TYR A 76 -6.68 -5.34 2.40
N PHE A 77 -6.00 -4.35 1.84
CA PHE A 77 -6.43 -2.95 1.96
C PHE A 77 -7.78 -2.71 1.29
N ILE A 78 -8.05 -3.35 0.15
CA ILE A 78 -9.35 -3.26 -0.53
C ILE A 78 -10.45 -3.86 0.35
N GLU A 79 -10.22 -5.01 0.99
CA GLU A 79 -11.18 -5.65 1.88
C GLU A 79 -11.49 -4.78 3.11
N GLU A 80 -10.46 -4.19 3.73
CA GLU A 80 -10.64 -3.27 4.86
C GLU A 80 -11.40 -2.00 4.45
N LEU A 81 -11.04 -1.39 3.31
CA LEU A 81 -11.73 -0.21 2.78
C LEU A 81 -13.21 -0.50 2.48
N ASN A 82 -13.51 -1.64 1.86
CA ASN A 82 -14.90 -2.07 1.62
C ASN A 82 -15.68 -2.30 2.91
N GLY A 83 -15.01 -2.70 4.00
CA GLY A 83 -15.64 -2.82 5.33
C GLY A 83 -15.91 -1.47 6.02
N LEU A 84 -15.28 -0.40 5.53
CA LEU A 84 -15.43 0.96 6.06
C LEU A 84 -16.46 1.81 5.29
N GLN A 85 -16.73 1.47 4.02
CA GLN A 85 -17.81 2.03 3.19
C GLN A 85 -19.21 1.64 3.70
#